data_AF-A0A7S0HY48-F1
#
_entry.id   AF-A0A7S0HY48-F1
#
_cell.length_a   1.000
_cell.length_b   1.000
_cell.length_c   1.000
_cell.angle_alpha   90.00
_cell.angle_beta   90.00
_cell.angle_gamma   90.00
#
_symmetry.space_group_name_H-M   'P 1'
#
loop_
_entity.id
_entity.type
_entity.pdbx_description
1 polymer ?
#
loop_
_entity_poly.entity_id
_entity_poly.type
_entity_poly.pdbx_seq_one_letter_code
_entity_poly.pdbx_strand_id
1 'polypeptide(L)'
;MAAAQNSTTTVLDVVIKQNVSSKTTSSLQNLSFSDLIGEYNSSTSTNYLSIQYSDLNPYTLWYISMALFVGAGILILILTLSVESLHRNALVYASFSFQCFLTAAMYLLMSLNIGLLYEAYDVHVEPGIILQPGTMLHRPVDPPVYWIRNVLWAFSTTIDVFILTVFVDSTKNVSKQKKSKTLLTWEYKAYILMINAALHTCGVIGTIVPTSQLSKWTYWVFGLALFVILMNQLASRQCALMKTAERNAVLEPYRKLVRVILVTWSLYPTLWAVGDGSGTIGWNLKEVLYAVIDYLSKFSLIAMFLHVSQDLSGLSLRLRRIFARDHNQ
;
A
#
# COMPACT_ATOMS: atom_id res chain seq x y z
N MET A 1 46.27 -53.06 -5.09
CA MET A 1 45.83 -51.65 -5.00
C MET A 1 44.80 -51.42 -6.07
N ALA A 2 43.51 -51.52 -5.71
CA ALA A 2 42.37 -51.30 -6.60
C ALA A 2 41.67 -50.02 -6.15
N ALA A 3 41.49 -49.08 -7.08
CA ALA A 3 40.82 -47.81 -6.84
C ALA A 3 39.30 -48.00 -6.97
N ALA A 4 38.56 -47.71 -5.90
CA ALA A 4 37.10 -47.69 -5.91
C ALA A 4 36.62 -46.36 -6.52
N GLN A 5 35.90 -46.43 -7.64
CA GLN A 5 35.16 -45.31 -8.22
C GLN A 5 33.82 -45.18 -7.47
N ASN A 6 33.67 -44.09 -6.70
CA ASN A 6 32.37 -43.70 -6.14
C ASN A 6 31.56 -42.96 -7.21
N SER A 7 30.56 -43.62 -7.76
CA SER A 7 29.54 -42.98 -8.60
C SER A 7 28.47 -42.34 -7.70
N THR A 8 28.55 -41.02 -7.52
CA THR A 8 27.44 -40.19 -7.01
C THR A 8 26.38 -40.05 -8.09
N THR A 9 25.47 -41.00 -8.16
CA THR A 9 24.20 -40.85 -8.89
C THR A 9 23.28 -39.97 -8.04
N THR A 10 23.04 -38.75 -8.51
CA THR A 10 22.11 -37.80 -7.92
C THR A 10 20.67 -38.29 -8.10
N VAL A 11 19.89 -38.25 -7.02
CA VAL A 11 18.47 -38.65 -6.97
C VAL A 11 17.59 -37.88 -7.97
N LEU A 12 18.09 -36.76 -8.50
CA LEU A 12 17.43 -35.95 -9.53
C LEU A 12 17.26 -36.68 -10.88
N ASP A 13 18.18 -37.58 -11.23
CA ASP A 13 18.16 -38.27 -12.53
C ASP A 13 17.07 -39.37 -12.63
N VAL A 14 16.59 -39.88 -11.49
CA VAL A 14 15.55 -40.91 -11.44
C VAL A 14 14.15 -40.32 -11.60
N VAL A 15 13.91 -39.11 -11.07
CA VAL A 15 12.58 -38.47 -11.12
C VAL A 15 12.29 -37.86 -12.49
N ILE A 16 13.32 -37.35 -13.19
CA ILE A 16 13.14 -36.78 -14.54
C ILE A 16 12.91 -37.89 -15.58
N LYS A 17 13.57 -39.04 -15.48
CA LYS A 17 13.36 -40.15 -16.43
C LYS A 17 12.02 -40.86 -16.28
N GLN A 18 11.42 -40.89 -15.10
CA GLN A 18 10.08 -41.49 -14.93
C GLN A 18 8.93 -40.62 -15.43
N ASN A 19 9.06 -39.29 -15.43
CA ASN A 19 7.97 -38.40 -15.89
C ASN A 19 8.06 -37.99 -17.37
N VAL A 20 9.20 -38.17 -18.03
CA VAL A 20 9.35 -37.85 -19.47
C VAL A 20 8.88 -39.00 -20.38
N SER A 21 8.68 -40.21 -19.84
CA SER A 21 8.30 -41.39 -20.65
C SER A 21 6.78 -41.54 -20.88
N SER A 22 5.90 -40.68 -20.36
CA SER A 22 4.45 -40.97 -20.40
C SER A 22 3.49 -39.81 -20.70
N LYS A 23 3.92 -38.71 -21.34
CA LYS A 23 2.95 -37.71 -21.85
C LYS A 23 3.29 -37.19 -23.25
N THR A 24 2.54 -37.75 -24.20
CA THR A 24 2.33 -37.34 -25.57
C THR A 24 1.95 -35.85 -25.65
N THR A 25 2.63 -35.14 -26.55
CA THR A 25 2.44 -33.75 -26.94
C THR A 25 1.14 -33.55 -27.71
N SER A 26 0.03 -33.19 -27.04
CA SER A 26 -1.15 -32.54 -27.64
C SER A 26 -2.25 -32.19 -26.62
N SER A 27 -2.02 -31.25 -25.71
CA SER A 27 -3.13 -30.56 -25.00
C SER A 27 -2.60 -29.36 -24.21
N LEU A 28 -2.39 -28.25 -24.91
CA LEU A 28 -2.12 -26.94 -24.29
C LEU A 28 -3.17 -25.89 -24.69
N GLN A 29 -4.36 -26.35 -25.08
CA GLN A 29 -5.50 -25.49 -25.40
C GLN A 29 -6.66 -25.90 -24.50
N ASN A 30 -7.12 -24.93 -23.70
CA ASN A 30 -8.21 -24.99 -22.71
C ASN A 30 -7.76 -25.27 -21.27
N LEU A 31 -7.04 -24.32 -20.68
CA LEU A 31 -7.09 -24.11 -19.23
C LEU A 31 -8.35 -23.29 -18.90
N SER A 32 -9.26 -23.86 -18.14
CA SER A 32 -10.47 -23.18 -17.67
C SER A 32 -10.19 -22.32 -16.43
N PHE A 33 -11.05 -21.34 -16.15
CA PHE A 33 -10.89 -20.49 -14.95
C PHE A 33 -10.97 -21.30 -13.63
N SER A 34 -11.68 -22.44 -13.63
CA SER A 34 -11.69 -23.42 -12.53
C SER A 34 -10.33 -24.08 -12.30
N ASP A 35 -9.53 -24.31 -13.35
CA ASP A 35 -8.17 -24.85 -13.23
C ASP A 35 -7.21 -23.83 -12.61
N LEU A 36 -7.47 -22.53 -12.80
CA LEU A 36 -6.73 -21.41 -12.20
C LEU A 36 -7.11 -21.15 -10.74
N ILE A 37 -8.28 -21.61 -10.29
CA ILE A 37 -8.77 -21.41 -8.91
C ILE A 37 -8.46 -22.63 -8.02
N GLY A 38 -7.96 -23.73 -8.57
CA GLY A 38 -7.59 -24.90 -7.78
C GLY A 38 -8.82 -25.52 -7.11
N GLU A 39 -9.71 -26.09 -7.92
CA GLU A 39 -10.84 -26.88 -7.40
C GLU A 39 -10.28 -28.09 -6.63
N TYR A 40 -10.44 -28.05 -5.32
CA TYR A 40 -9.97 -29.03 -4.36
C TYR A 40 -10.75 -30.34 -4.53
N ASN A 41 -10.30 -31.21 -5.43
CA ASN A 41 -10.81 -32.58 -5.54
C ASN A 41 -10.28 -33.42 -4.38
N SER A 42 -11.16 -33.70 -3.42
CA SER A 42 -10.90 -34.35 -2.13
C SER A 42 -10.67 -35.87 -2.19
N SER A 43 -10.52 -36.47 -3.37
CA SER A 43 -10.57 -37.93 -3.54
C SER A 43 -9.26 -38.61 -3.93
N THR A 44 -8.13 -37.90 -4.00
CA THR A 44 -6.80 -38.52 -4.13
C THR A 44 -5.88 -38.08 -2.99
N SER A 45 -5.70 -38.98 -2.02
CA SER A 45 -4.83 -38.86 -0.86
C SER A 45 -3.34 -38.93 -1.23
N THR A 46 -2.85 -37.98 -2.03
CA THR A 46 -1.43 -37.65 -2.01
C THR A 46 -1.23 -36.62 -0.91
N ASN A 47 -0.34 -36.93 0.02
CA ASN A 47 0.09 -36.11 1.15
C ASN A 47 0.60 -34.74 0.70
N TYR A 48 -0.31 -33.83 0.33
CA TYR A 48 -0.01 -32.43 0.20
C TYR A 48 0.18 -31.91 1.61
N LEU A 49 1.44 -31.64 1.89
CA LEU A 49 1.92 -31.03 3.10
C LEU A 49 1.17 -29.72 3.31
N SER A 50 0.12 -29.75 4.13
CA SER A 50 -0.55 -28.54 4.59
C SER A 50 0.45 -27.81 5.48
N ILE A 51 1.10 -26.79 4.93
CA ILE A 51 1.87 -25.84 5.72
C ILE A 51 0.84 -25.09 6.57
N GLN A 52 0.54 -25.66 7.74
CA GLN A 52 -0.44 -25.16 8.67
C GLN A 52 0.19 -23.95 9.39
N TYR A 53 0.06 -22.76 8.80
CA TYR A 53 0.39 -21.51 9.49
C TYR A 53 -0.60 -21.34 10.67
N SER A 54 -0.10 -21.42 11.90
CA SER A 54 -0.88 -21.47 13.13
C SER A 54 -1.71 -20.19 13.41
N ASP A 55 -3.01 -20.42 13.61
CA ASP A 55 -3.97 -19.89 14.61
C ASP A 55 -4.50 -18.45 14.60
N LEU A 56 -4.00 -17.55 13.76
CA LEU A 56 -4.82 -16.39 13.34
C LEU A 56 -5.14 -16.60 11.88
N ASN A 57 -6.36 -17.10 11.63
CA ASN A 57 -6.85 -17.29 10.28
C ASN A 57 -6.70 -15.95 9.55
N PRO A 58 -5.77 -15.81 8.58
CA PRO A 58 -5.52 -14.54 7.91
C PRO A 58 -6.83 -13.96 7.39
N TYR A 59 -7.75 -14.82 6.95
CA TYR A 59 -9.09 -14.48 6.52
C TYR A 59 -9.87 -13.66 7.56
N THR A 60 -9.75 -13.94 8.87
CA THR A 60 -10.47 -13.20 9.92
C THR A 60 -10.01 -11.74 10.04
N LEU A 61 -8.71 -11.48 10.00
CA LEU A 61 -8.18 -10.11 10.02
C LEU A 61 -8.44 -9.36 8.70
N TRP A 62 -8.46 -10.08 7.58
CA TRP A 62 -8.92 -9.55 6.30
C TRP A 62 -10.38 -9.10 6.38
N TYR A 63 -11.28 -9.94 6.88
CA TYR A 63 -12.71 -9.64 6.99
C TYR A 63 -12.99 -8.45 7.92
N ILE A 64 -12.26 -8.36 9.04
CA ILE A 64 -12.38 -7.22 9.95
C ILE A 64 -11.89 -5.94 9.27
N SER A 65 -10.76 -5.98 8.57
CA SER A 65 -10.23 -4.82 7.83
C SER A 65 -11.19 -4.39 6.72
N MET A 66 -11.73 -5.34 5.96
CA MET A 66 -12.80 -5.16 4.98
C MET A 66 -14.00 -4.43 5.57
N ALA A 67 -14.55 -4.96 6.67
CA ALA A 67 -15.73 -4.42 7.32
C ALA A 67 -15.50 -2.98 7.82
N LEU A 68 -14.32 -2.69 8.36
CA LEU A 68 -13.97 -1.36 8.84
C LEU A 68 -13.82 -0.35 7.70
N PHE A 69 -13.15 -0.70 6.60
CA PHE A 69 -13.01 0.21 5.45
C PHE A 69 -14.32 0.44 4.71
N VAL A 70 -15.13 -0.61 4.53
CA VAL A 70 -16.46 -0.50 3.91
C VAL A 70 -17.40 0.31 4.80
N GLY A 71 -17.47 0.01 6.09
CA GLY A 71 -18.29 0.75 7.05
C GLY A 71 -17.92 2.24 7.11
N ALA A 72 -16.63 2.55 7.12
CA ALA A 72 -16.15 3.93 7.09
C ALA A 72 -16.43 4.63 5.76
N GLY A 73 -16.20 3.97 4.62
CA GLY A 73 -16.52 4.52 3.31
C GLY A 73 -18.00 4.85 3.16
N ILE A 74 -18.88 3.95 3.62
CA ILE A 74 -20.34 4.16 3.62
C ILE A 74 -20.72 5.32 4.55
N LEU A 75 -20.18 5.36 5.77
CA LEU A 75 -20.47 6.44 6.71
C LEU A 75 -20.07 7.80 6.13
N ILE A 76 -18.89 7.89 5.50
CA ILE A 76 -18.39 9.13 4.91
C ILE A 76 -19.22 9.52 3.69
N LEU A 77 -19.65 8.56 2.87
CA LEU A 77 -20.56 8.82 1.76
C LEU A 77 -21.92 9.34 2.25
N ILE A 78 -22.50 8.72 3.28
CA ILE A 78 -23.77 9.17 3.89
C ILE A 78 -23.61 10.59 4.44
N LEU A 79 -22.54 10.84 5.20
CA LEU A 79 -22.23 12.18 5.69
C LEU A 79 -22.13 13.15 4.51
N THR A 80 -21.47 12.73 3.42
CA THR A 80 -21.29 13.53 2.21
C THR A 80 -22.60 13.96 1.55
N LEU A 81 -23.57 13.06 1.52
CA LEU A 81 -24.88 13.32 0.91
C LEU A 81 -25.81 14.12 1.83
N SER A 82 -25.53 14.18 3.14
CA SER A 82 -26.47 14.69 4.14
C SER A 82 -26.34 16.18 4.51
N VAL A 83 -25.25 16.87 4.16
CA VAL A 83 -24.98 18.23 4.69
C VAL A 83 -24.76 19.27 3.58
N GLU A 84 -25.52 20.37 3.59
CA GLU A 84 -25.37 21.50 2.65
C GLU A 84 -23.96 22.13 2.66
N SER A 85 -23.27 22.14 3.81
CA SER A 85 -21.88 22.61 3.92
C SER A 85 -20.88 21.74 3.15
N LEU A 86 -21.31 20.58 2.66
CA LEU A 86 -20.48 19.52 2.12
C LEU A 86 -20.35 19.58 0.60
N HIS A 87 -21.30 20.24 -0.08
CA HIS A 87 -21.21 20.54 -1.52
C HIS A 87 -19.90 21.27 -1.89
N ARG A 88 -19.37 22.11 -0.99
CA ARG A 88 -18.14 22.88 -1.24
C ARG A 88 -16.87 22.01 -1.29
N ASN A 89 -16.89 20.85 -0.63
CA ASN A 89 -15.76 19.93 -0.52
C ASN A 89 -16.10 18.53 -1.08
N ALA A 90 -17.20 18.39 -1.83
CA ALA A 90 -17.72 17.11 -2.30
C ALA A 90 -16.67 16.28 -3.04
N LEU A 91 -15.81 16.93 -3.83
CA LEU A 91 -14.70 16.27 -4.53
C LEU A 91 -13.73 15.59 -3.56
N VAL A 92 -13.37 16.24 -2.45
CA VAL A 92 -12.43 15.67 -1.45
C VAL A 92 -13.05 14.45 -0.78
N TYR A 93 -14.32 14.53 -0.41
CA TYR A 93 -15.00 13.39 0.21
C TYR A 93 -15.23 12.24 -0.76
N ALA A 94 -15.55 12.53 -2.03
CA ALA A 94 -15.64 11.52 -3.07
C ALA A 94 -14.30 10.83 -3.30
N SER A 95 -13.20 11.61 -3.37
CA SER A 95 -11.83 11.08 -3.44
C SER A 95 -11.49 10.20 -2.23
N PHE A 96 -11.79 10.65 -1.01
CA PHE A 96 -11.51 9.87 0.19
C PHE A 96 -12.36 8.59 0.28
N SER A 97 -13.63 8.66 -0.09
CA SER A 97 -14.51 7.48 -0.15
C SER A 97 -14.01 6.48 -1.17
N PHE A 98 -13.58 6.95 -2.35
CA PHE A 98 -12.98 6.12 -3.38
C PHE A 98 -11.66 5.48 -2.91
N GLN A 99 -10.85 6.21 -2.14
CA GLN A 99 -9.64 5.68 -1.54
C GLN A 99 -9.92 4.59 -0.49
N CYS A 100 -10.94 4.78 0.36
CA CYS A 100 -11.40 3.75 1.31
C CYS A 100 -11.88 2.51 0.57
N PHE A 101 -12.65 2.69 -0.51
CA PHE A 101 -13.09 1.60 -1.38
C PHE A 101 -11.90 0.87 -2.03
N LEU A 102 -10.91 1.60 -2.55
CA LEU A 102 -9.73 1.00 -3.15
C LEU A 102 -8.91 0.19 -2.13
N THR A 103 -8.78 0.72 -0.92
CA THR A 103 -8.12 0.03 0.19
C THR A 103 -8.89 -1.22 0.55
N ALA A 104 -10.21 -1.12 0.72
CA ALA A 104 -11.08 -2.27 0.90
C ALA A 104 -10.81 -3.30 -0.21
N ALA A 105 -10.96 -2.95 -1.48
CA ALA A 105 -10.73 -3.85 -2.61
C ALA A 105 -9.35 -4.53 -2.58
N MET A 106 -8.28 -3.80 -2.22
CA MET A 106 -6.96 -4.38 -1.98
C MET A 106 -7.01 -5.48 -0.92
N TYR A 107 -7.65 -5.21 0.22
CA TYR A 107 -7.81 -6.20 1.27
C TYR A 107 -8.66 -7.40 0.83
N LEU A 108 -9.69 -7.21 0.01
CA LEU A 108 -10.43 -8.33 -0.56
C LEU A 108 -9.53 -9.19 -1.46
N LEU A 109 -8.78 -8.58 -2.38
CA LEU A 109 -7.93 -9.29 -3.33
C LEU A 109 -6.86 -10.12 -2.62
N MET A 110 -6.18 -9.52 -1.65
CA MET A 110 -5.17 -10.23 -0.86
C MET A 110 -5.78 -11.34 0.00
N SER A 111 -7.02 -11.18 0.50
CA SER A 111 -7.76 -12.26 1.17
C SER A 111 -8.10 -13.42 0.24
N LEU A 112 -8.22 -13.18 -1.07
CA LEU A 112 -8.38 -14.22 -2.09
C LEU A 112 -7.02 -14.78 -2.55
N ASN A 113 -5.93 -14.45 -1.85
CA ASN A 113 -4.55 -14.73 -2.23
C ASN A 113 -4.14 -14.16 -3.60
N ILE A 114 -4.92 -13.23 -4.16
CA ILE A 114 -4.57 -12.54 -5.40
C ILE A 114 -3.41 -11.59 -5.09
N GLY A 115 -2.36 -11.68 -5.90
CA GLY A 115 -1.17 -10.87 -5.72
C GLY A 115 -0.24 -11.37 -4.62
N LEU A 116 -0.45 -12.60 -4.12
CA LEU A 116 0.50 -13.30 -3.26
C LEU A 116 1.63 -13.86 -4.12
N LEU A 117 2.87 -13.52 -3.78
CA LEU A 117 4.06 -14.16 -4.31
C LEU A 117 4.67 -15.00 -3.20
N TYR A 118 4.71 -16.31 -3.42
CA TYR A 118 5.64 -17.17 -2.71
C TYR A 118 6.99 -16.93 -3.38
N GLU A 119 7.94 -16.39 -2.63
CA GLU A 119 9.31 -16.34 -3.12
C GLU A 119 9.77 -17.79 -3.31
N ALA A 120 9.74 -18.24 -4.57
CA ALA A 120 10.24 -19.55 -4.97
C ALA A 120 11.76 -19.49 -4.87
N TYR A 121 12.27 -19.72 -3.67
CA TYR A 121 13.70 -19.85 -3.44
C TYR A 121 14.11 -21.30 -3.39
N ASP A 122 15.32 -21.52 -3.92
CA ASP A 122 16.10 -22.74 -3.78
C ASP A 122 15.91 -23.25 -2.36
N VAL A 123 15.11 -24.32 -2.26
CA VAL A 123 14.91 -25.03 -1.01
C VAL A 123 16.28 -25.58 -0.67
N HIS A 124 17.02 -24.90 0.20
CA HIS A 124 18.14 -25.50 0.89
C HIS A 124 17.53 -26.59 1.77
N VAL A 125 17.43 -27.79 1.21
CA VAL A 125 17.11 -29.00 1.97
C VAL A 125 18.30 -29.19 2.89
N GLU A 126 18.17 -28.75 4.15
CA GLU A 126 19.12 -29.21 5.17
C GLU A 126 19.00 -30.74 5.21
N PRO A 127 20.08 -31.48 4.90
CA PRO A 127 20.07 -32.93 4.95
C PRO A 127 20.08 -33.33 6.44
N GLY A 128 18.91 -33.37 7.04
CA GLY A 128 18.81 -33.68 8.46
C GLY A 128 17.40 -33.60 8.95
N ILE A 129 16.83 -34.79 9.19
CA ILE A 129 15.57 -35.08 9.89
C ILE A 129 14.45 -35.52 8.94
N ILE A 130 14.53 -36.82 8.58
CA ILE A 130 13.38 -37.60 8.11
C ILE A 130 12.52 -37.87 9.35
N LEU A 131 11.64 -36.93 9.71
CA LEU A 131 10.54 -37.23 10.62
C LEU A 131 9.49 -38.00 9.82
N GLN A 132 9.59 -39.33 9.86
CA GLN A 132 8.68 -40.30 9.25
C GLN A 132 8.66 -40.35 7.70
N PRO A 133 8.41 -41.55 7.10
CA PRO A 133 8.20 -41.66 5.66
C PRO A 133 6.93 -40.89 5.27
N GLY A 134 7.08 -39.79 4.53
CA GLY A 134 5.95 -39.11 3.87
C GLY A 134 5.64 -37.68 4.33
N THR A 135 6.38 -37.10 5.28
CA THR A 135 6.19 -35.69 5.69
C THR A 135 7.50 -34.92 5.65
N MET A 136 7.79 -34.27 4.51
CA MET A 136 8.84 -33.24 4.44
C MET A 136 8.28 -31.94 5.01
N LEU A 137 8.54 -31.59 6.27
CA LEU A 137 8.25 -30.26 6.82
C LEU A 137 9.09 -29.19 6.11
N HIS A 138 8.68 -28.79 4.90
CA HIS A 138 9.23 -27.62 4.22
C HIS A 138 8.65 -26.38 4.89
N ARG A 139 9.42 -25.77 5.78
CA ARG A 139 9.18 -24.39 6.18
C ARG A 139 9.85 -23.51 5.13
N PRO A 140 9.09 -22.75 4.30
CA PRO A 140 9.71 -21.76 3.44
C PRO A 140 10.53 -20.81 4.31
N VAL A 141 11.79 -20.60 3.92
CA VAL A 141 12.74 -19.77 4.67
C VAL A 141 12.26 -18.32 4.68
N ASP A 142 11.65 -17.88 3.58
CA ASP A 142 11.14 -16.53 3.43
C ASP A 142 9.60 -16.48 3.49
N PRO A 143 9.04 -15.52 4.24
CA PRO A 143 7.59 -15.34 4.33
C PRO A 143 7.04 -14.85 2.99
N PRO A 144 5.83 -15.26 2.59
CA PRO A 144 5.25 -14.79 1.35
C PRO A 144 4.96 -13.27 1.41
N VAL A 145 4.92 -12.64 0.24
CA VAL A 145 4.75 -11.19 0.10
C VAL A 145 3.62 -10.87 -0.87
N TYR A 146 2.81 -9.87 -0.53
CA TYR A 146 1.72 -9.40 -1.39
C TYR A 146 2.15 -8.19 -2.24
N TRP A 147 2.50 -8.42 -3.50
CA TRP A 147 2.93 -7.35 -4.41
C TRP A 147 1.78 -6.42 -4.81
N ILE A 148 0.55 -6.93 -4.83
CA ILE A 148 -0.63 -6.15 -5.23
C ILE A 148 -0.89 -4.97 -4.31
N ARG A 149 -0.43 -5.06 -3.05
CA ARG A 149 -0.48 -3.96 -2.10
C ARG A 149 0.26 -2.73 -2.60
N ASN A 150 1.47 -2.91 -3.11
CA ASN A 150 2.29 -1.82 -3.65
C ASN A 150 1.65 -1.19 -4.90
N VAL A 151 0.99 -2.00 -5.74
CA VAL A 151 0.25 -1.49 -6.91
C VAL A 151 -0.93 -0.64 -6.48
N LEU A 152 -1.75 -1.14 -5.54
CA LEU A 152 -2.93 -0.41 -5.08
C LEU A 152 -2.56 0.81 -4.22
N TRP A 153 -1.44 0.75 -3.50
CA TRP A 153 -0.85 1.92 -2.86
C TRP A 153 -0.49 3.01 -3.86
N ALA A 154 0.06 2.69 -5.04
CA ALA A 154 0.37 3.68 -6.07
C ALA A 154 -0.86 4.54 -6.43
N PHE A 155 -2.04 3.91 -6.49
CA PHE A 155 -3.30 4.61 -6.73
C PHE A 155 -3.82 5.32 -5.48
N SER A 156 -3.80 4.68 -4.31
CA SER A 156 -4.34 5.29 -3.09
C SER A 156 -3.55 6.51 -2.64
N THR A 157 -2.21 6.47 -2.70
CA THR A 157 -1.35 7.59 -2.32
C THR A 157 -1.40 8.73 -3.34
N THR A 158 -1.65 8.42 -4.62
CA THR A 158 -1.95 9.44 -5.64
C THR A 158 -3.21 10.22 -5.28
N ILE A 159 -4.23 9.55 -4.74
CA ILE A 159 -5.44 10.21 -4.24
C ILE A 159 -5.14 11.07 -3.01
N ASP A 160 -4.34 10.59 -2.06
CA ASP A 160 -3.92 11.39 -0.89
C ASP A 160 -3.19 12.68 -1.30
N VAL A 161 -2.21 12.55 -2.20
CA VAL A 161 -1.47 13.68 -2.75
C VAL A 161 -2.41 14.62 -3.50
N PHE A 162 -3.37 14.09 -4.25
CA PHE A 162 -4.40 14.90 -4.90
C PHE A 162 -5.22 15.70 -3.88
N ILE A 163 -5.73 15.06 -2.81
CA ILE A 163 -6.48 15.70 -1.73
C ILE A 163 -5.67 16.84 -1.11
N LEU A 164 -4.38 16.62 -0.83
CA LEU A 164 -3.47 17.68 -0.35
C LEU A 164 -3.38 18.87 -1.31
N THR A 165 -3.26 18.62 -2.62
CA THR A 165 -3.16 19.71 -3.59
C THR A 165 -4.48 20.48 -3.73
N VAL A 166 -5.62 19.78 -3.68
CA VAL A 166 -6.96 20.40 -3.71
C VAL A 166 -7.17 21.22 -2.45
N PHE A 167 -6.73 20.74 -1.28
CA PHE A 167 -6.79 21.49 -0.03
C PHE A 167 -6.13 22.87 -0.19
N VAL A 168 -4.90 22.89 -0.71
CA VAL A 168 -4.12 24.12 -0.95
C VAL A 168 -4.84 25.04 -1.94
N ASP A 169 -5.41 24.49 -3.02
CA ASP A 169 -6.17 25.28 -3.99
C ASP A 169 -7.48 25.85 -3.42
N SER A 170 -8.18 25.10 -2.56
CA SER A 170 -9.46 25.48 -1.96
C SER A 170 -9.36 26.74 -1.10
N THR A 171 -8.18 26.97 -0.51
CA THR A 171 -7.91 28.15 0.32
C THR A 171 -7.82 29.46 -0.47
N LYS A 172 -7.67 29.39 -1.81
CA LYS A 172 -7.66 30.58 -2.70
C LYS A 172 -8.97 31.37 -2.64
N ASN A 173 -10.10 30.71 -2.42
CA ASN A 173 -11.41 31.37 -2.43
C ASN A 173 -11.66 32.26 -1.19
N VAL A 174 -10.79 32.19 -0.17
CA VAL A 174 -10.90 32.98 1.06
C VAL A 174 -10.18 34.33 0.94
N SER A 175 -9.02 34.39 0.30
CA SER A 175 -8.37 35.67 -0.02
C SER A 175 -8.96 36.21 -1.31
N LYS A 176 -9.74 37.31 -1.25
CA LYS A 176 -10.23 38.05 -2.43
C LYS A 176 -9.10 38.74 -3.23
N GLN A 177 -7.93 38.12 -3.33
CA GLN A 177 -6.80 38.64 -4.08
C GLN A 177 -7.02 38.40 -5.57
N LYS A 178 -7.66 39.41 -6.17
CA LYS A 178 -7.83 39.62 -7.60
C LYS A 178 -6.50 39.32 -8.32
N LYS A 179 -6.51 38.31 -9.19
CA LYS A 179 -5.45 38.01 -10.20
C LYS A 179 -4.14 37.34 -9.73
N SER A 180 -4.08 36.60 -8.62
CA SER A 180 -2.90 35.78 -8.35
C SER A 180 -2.95 34.45 -9.12
N LYS A 181 -1.99 34.28 -10.05
CA LYS A 181 -1.66 33.02 -10.74
C LYS A 181 -1.73 31.82 -9.79
N THR A 182 -2.23 30.70 -10.29
CA THR A 182 -2.37 29.39 -9.65
C THR A 182 -1.19 29.10 -8.70
N LEU A 183 -1.46 29.07 -7.39
CA LEU A 183 -0.46 28.94 -6.31
C LEU A 183 0.34 27.63 -6.38
N LEU A 184 -0.19 26.62 -7.06
CA LEU A 184 0.51 25.39 -7.44
C LEU A 184 0.39 25.24 -8.96
N THR A 185 1.51 25.30 -9.69
CA THR A 185 1.50 25.06 -11.13
C THR A 185 1.09 23.61 -11.40
N TRP A 186 0.40 23.38 -12.51
CA TRP A 186 0.06 22.00 -12.92
C TRP A 186 1.33 21.15 -13.08
N GLU A 187 2.44 21.78 -13.46
CA GLU A 187 3.79 21.19 -13.52
C GLU A 187 4.21 20.61 -12.18
N TYR A 188 4.01 21.33 -11.08
CA TYR A 188 4.32 20.83 -9.75
C TYR A 188 3.44 19.64 -9.38
N LYS A 189 2.14 19.70 -9.68
CA LYS A 189 1.21 18.57 -9.44
C LYS A 189 1.65 17.34 -10.23
N ALA A 190 1.97 17.50 -11.51
CA ALA A 190 2.47 16.41 -12.33
C ALA A 190 3.79 15.83 -11.77
N TYR A 191 4.70 16.70 -11.33
CA TYR A 191 5.98 16.31 -10.75
C TYR A 191 5.82 15.46 -9.47
N ILE A 192 5.01 15.89 -8.51
CA ILE A 192 4.81 15.11 -7.26
C ILE A 192 4.09 13.79 -7.53
N LEU A 193 3.14 13.75 -8.48
CA LEU A 193 2.44 12.51 -8.86
C LEU A 193 3.39 11.54 -9.55
N MET A 194 4.30 12.04 -10.39
CA MET A 194 5.33 11.23 -11.04
C MET A 194 6.32 10.64 -10.04
N ILE A 195 6.77 11.42 -9.05
CA ILE A 195 7.62 10.89 -7.97
C ILE A 195 6.87 9.82 -7.16
N ASN A 196 5.61 10.07 -6.84
CA ASN A 196 4.78 9.10 -6.11
C ASN A 196 4.61 7.79 -6.89
N ALA A 197 4.33 7.87 -8.19
CA ALA A 197 4.25 6.69 -9.05
C ALA A 197 5.59 5.94 -9.08
N ALA A 198 6.72 6.63 -9.29
CA ALA A 198 8.04 6.03 -9.31
C ALA A 198 8.40 5.34 -7.98
N LEU A 199 8.06 5.98 -6.84
CA LEU A 199 8.24 5.41 -5.50
C LEU A 199 7.57 4.03 -5.39
N HIS A 200 6.30 3.94 -5.77
CA HIS A 200 5.55 2.69 -5.67
C HIS A 200 5.98 1.67 -6.72
N THR A 201 6.37 2.09 -7.93
CA THR A 201 6.99 1.19 -8.91
C THR A 201 8.24 0.52 -8.34
N CYS A 202 9.07 1.26 -7.60
CA CYS A 202 10.25 0.68 -6.94
C CYS A 202 9.85 -0.32 -5.85
N GLY A 203 8.79 -0.04 -5.07
CA GLY A 203 8.24 -0.98 -4.10
C GLY A 203 7.72 -2.27 -4.75
N VAL A 204 7.00 -2.17 -5.88
CA VAL A 204 6.52 -3.32 -6.66
C VAL A 204 7.69 -4.15 -7.16
N ILE A 205 8.67 -3.53 -7.83
CA ILE A 205 9.84 -4.23 -8.37
C ILE A 205 10.65 -4.87 -7.23
N GLY A 206 10.92 -4.13 -6.16
CA GLY A 206 11.63 -4.65 -4.99
C GLY A 206 10.94 -5.82 -4.29
N THR A 207 9.62 -5.96 -4.48
CA THR A 207 8.84 -7.10 -3.97
C THR A 207 8.86 -8.30 -4.92
N ILE A 208 8.92 -8.07 -6.25
CA ILE A 208 8.81 -9.13 -7.26
C ILE A 208 10.18 -9.73 -7.61
N VAL A 209 11.27 -8.95 -7.51
CA VAL A 209 12.60 -9.40 -7.91
C VAL A 209 13.11 -10.54 -7.00
N PRO A 210 13.46 -11.72 -7.56
CA PRO A 210 14.00 -12.83 -6.79
C PRO A 210 15.39 -12.54 -6.18
N THR A 211 15.70 -13.28 -5.10
CA THR A 211 16.91 -13.41 -4.28
C THR A 211 18.24 -13.04 -4.94
N SER A 212 18.52 -11.76 -4.96
CA SER A 212 19.70 -11.39 -4.18
C SER A 212 19.21 -10.45 -3.10
N GLN A 213 19.58 -10.68 -1.84
CA GLN A 213 19.30 -9.70 -0.78
C GLN A 213 19.71 -8.29 -1.24
N LEU A 214 20.84 -8.21 -1.96
CA LEU A 214 21.35 -6.98 -2.54
C LEU A 214 20.36 -6.28 -3.50
N SER A 215 19.61 -7.00 -4.35
CA SER A 215 18.67 -6.38 -5.30
C SER A 215 17.45 -5.79 -4.59
N LYS A 216 16.85 -6.49 -3.62
CA LYS A 216 15.69 -5.98 -2.86
C LYS A 216 16.03 -4.70 -2.10
N TRP A 217 17.15 -4.73 -1.36
CA TRP A 217 17.61 -3.56 -0.60
C TRP A 217 17.97 -2.39 -1.51
N THR A 218 18.47 -2.63 -2.73
CA THR A 218 18.73 -1.55 -3.71
C THR A 218 17.44 -0.83 -4.11
N TYR A 219 16.39 -1.56 -4.47
CA TYR A 219 15.10 -0.96 -4.80
C TYR A 219 14.45 -0.27 -3.60
N TRP A 220 14.62 -0.82 -2.40
CA TRP A 220 14.16 -0.15 -1.18
C TRP A 220 14.90 1.16 -0.91
N VAL A 221 16.23 1.20 -1.00
CA VAL A 221 17.01 2.44 -0.81
C VAL A 221 16.62 3.49 -1.86
N PHE A 222 16.46 3.08 -3.12
CA PHE A 222 16.04 3.99 -4.18
C PHE A 222 14.61 4.50 -3.96
N GLY A 223 13.68 3.62 -3.56
CA GLY A 223 12.34 4.00 -3.13
C GLY A 223 12.37 4.97 -1.94
N LEU A 224 13.20 4.71 -0.93
CA LEU A 224 13.35 5.58 0.23
C LEU A 224 13.89 6.96 -0.16
N ALA A 225 14.82 7.04 -1.11
CA ALA A 225 15.29 8.32 -1.65
C ALA A 225 14.15 9.10 -2.33
N LEU A 226 13.33 8.44 -3.14
CA LEU A 226 12.13 9.05 -3.74
C LEU A 226 11.11 9.48 -2.69
N PHE A 227 10.92 8.70 -1.63
CA PHE A 227 10.08 9.05 -0.49
C PHE A 227 10.57 10.32 0.20
N VAL A 228 11.87 10.43 0.48
CA VAL A 228 12.46 11.64 1.08
C VAL A 228 12.28 12.85 0.15
N ILE A 229 12.47 12.69 -1.16
CA ILE A 229 12.23 13.75 -2.14
C ILE A 229 10.76 14.19 -2.08
N LEU A 230 9.81 13.25 -2.14
CA LEU A 230 8.37 13.54 -2.07
C LEU A 230 8.01 14.28 -0.78
N MET A 231 8.46 13.79 0.37
CA MET A 231 8.21 14.42 1.67
C MET A 231 8.81 15.82 1.75
N ASN A 232 10.02 16.00 1.21
CA ASN A 232 10.64 17.32 1.12
C ASN A 232 9.83 18.26 0.21
N GLN A 233 9.28 17.80 -0.92
CA GLN A 233 8.42 18.65 -1.77
C GLN A 233 7.16 19.09 -1.02
N LEU A 234 6.47 18.15 -0.36
CA LEU A 234 5.27 18.43 0.44
C LEU A 234 5.56 19.40 1.60
N ALA A 235 6.73 19.27 2.25
CA ALA A 235 7.09 20.11 3.40
C ALA A 235 7.66 21.49 3.02
N SER A 236 8.51 21.58 1.98
CA SER A 236 9.35 22.76 1.71
C SER A 236 8.84 23.67 0.59
N ARG A 237 8.39 23.11 -0.53
CA ARG A 237 8.20 23.88 -1.79
C ARG A 237 6.90 24.65 -1.88
N GLN A 238 5.93 24.34 -1.04
CA GLN A 238 4.77 25.22 -0.90
C GLN A 238 5.06 26.45 -0.04
N CYS A 239 6.13 26.43 0.78
CA CYS A 239 6.44 27.50 1.73
C CYS A 239 7.11 28.72 1.06
N ALA A 240 7.93 28.51 0.02
CA ALA A 240 8.72 29.58 -0.61
C ALA A 240 7.87 30.58 -1.41
N LEU A 241 6.69 30.17 -1.89
CA LEU A 241 5.79 31.08 -2.57
C LEU A 241 5.11 32.05 -1.56
N MET A 242 5.21 31.81 -0.22
CA MET A 242 4.28 32.25 0.85
C MET A 242 4.61 33.44 1.77
N LYS A 243 4.67 34.67 1.23
CA LYS A 243 5.09 35.88 1.96
C LYS A 243 4.01 36.84 2.55
N THR A 244 2.73 36.48 2.68
CA THR A 244 1.68 37.42 3.18
C THR A 244 0.99 36.97 4.49
N ALA A 245 0.43 37.91 5.28
CA ALA A 245 -0.15 37.63 6.60
C ALA A 245 -1.41 36.72 6.58
N GLU A 246 -2.27 36.85 5.55
CA GLU A 246 -3.41 35.94 5.31
C GLU A 246 -2.95 34.49 5.05
N ARG A 247 -1.65 34.29 4.80
CA ARG A 247 -1.04 33.04 4.39
C ARG A 247 -0.57 32.17 5.55
N ASN A 248 -0.22 32.77 6.69
CA ASN A 248 0.07 32.02 7.92
C ASN A 248 -1.15 31.24 8.41
N ALA A 249 -2.35 31.78 8.19
CA ALA A 249 -3.60 31.15 8.57
C ALA A 249 -3.92 29.85 7.79
N VAL A 250 -3.38 29.71 6.58
CA VAL A 250 -3.52 28.49 5.74
C VAL A 250 -2.32 27.56 5.91
N LEU A 251 -1.14 28.13 6.10
CA LEU A 251 0.12 27.40 6.21
C LEU A 251 0.20 26.54 7.46
N GLU A 252 -0.25 27.04 8.61
CA GLU A 252 -0.24 26.27 9.86
C GLU A 252 -1.10 25.01 9.77
N PRO A 253 -2.38 25.08 9.33
CA PRO A 253 -3.18 23.89 9.12
C PRO A 253 -2.59 22.91 8.10
N TYR A 254 -2.04 23.41 6.98
CA TYR A 254 -1.35 22.56 6.00
C TYR A 254 -0.14 21.84 6.60
N ARG A 255 0.71 22.54 7.35
CA ARG A 255 1.88 21.95 8.04
C ARG A 255 1.49 20.88 9.03
N LYS A 256 0.36 21.04 9.74
CA LYS A 256 -0.15 19.99 10.62
C LYS A 256 -0.56 18.75 9.81
N LEU A 257 -1.25 18.93 8.67
CA LEU A 257 -1.62 17.84 7.77
C LEU A 257 -0.40 17.10 7.21
N VAL A 258 0.59 17.83 6.70
CA VAL A 258 1.84 17.25 6.19
C VAL A 258 2.63 16.53 7.28
N ARG A 259 2.64 17.03 8.52
CA ARG A 259 3.29 16.34 9.65
C ARG A 259 2.65 14.98 9.95
N VAL A 260 1.32 14.91 9.94
CA VAL A 260 0.58 13.65 10.14
C VAL A 260 0.95 12.65 9.05
N ILE A 261 0.98 13.10 7.79
CA ILE A 261 1.39 12.26 6.65
C ILE A 261 2.82 11.78 6.80
N LEU A 262 3.75 12.68 7.12
CA LEU A 262 5.16 12.33 7.27
C LEU A 262 5.33 11.23 8.33
N VAL A 263 4.71 11.40 9.51
CA VAL A 263 4.81 10.41 10.59
C VAL A 263 4.18 9.08 10.18
N THR A 264 2.94 9.10 9.67
CA THR A 264 2.22 7.86 9.34
C THR A 264 2.83 7.14 8.15
N TRP A 265 3.29 7.87 7.13
CA TRP A 265 3.87 7.28 5.93
C TRP A 265 5.29 6.75 6.15
N SER A 266 6.06 7.33 7.07
CA SER A 266 7.37 6.78 7.44
C SER A 266 7.28 5.38 8.05
N LEU A 267 6.13 4.99 8.59
CA LEU A 267 5.93 3.63 9.13
C LEU A 267 5.99 2.55 8.05
N TYR A 268 5.59 2.84 6.80
CA TYR A 268 5.62 1.85 5.72
C TYR A 268 7.03 1.37 5.36
N PRO A 269 8.00 2.23 4.99
CA PRO A 269 9.35 1.77 4.67
C PRO A 269 10.06 1.14 5.87
N THR A 270 9.74 1.55 7.11
CA THR A 270 10.25 0.91 8.33
C THR A 270 9.69 -0.51 8.48
N LEU A 271 8.38 -0.70 8.34
CA LEU A 271 7.76 -2.01 8.41
C LEU A 271 8.24 -2.92 7.27
N TRP A 272 8.45 -2.37 6.08
CA TRP A 272 9.07 -3.12 4.98
C TRP A 272 10.46 -3.61 5.36
N ALA A 273 11.34 -2.73 5.88
CA ALA A 273 12.71 -3.11 6.24
C ALA A 273 12.76 -4.21 7.31
N VAL A 274 11.92 -4.10 8.35
CA VAL A 274 11.89 -5.07 9.45
C VAL A 274 11.11 -6.35 9.08
N GLY A 275 10.08 -6.24 8.24
CA GLY A 275 9.24 -7.35 7.80
C GLY A 275 9.78 -8.02 6.54
N ASP A 276 9.55 -7.40 5.38
CA ASP A 276 9.87 -7.94 4.06
C ASP A 276 11.37 -7.98 3.76
N GLY A 277 12.13 -7.01 4.27
CA GLY A 277 13.57 -6.91 4.04
C GLY A 277 14.38 -7.87 4.90
N SER A 278 14.15 -7.86 6.22
CA SER A 278 14.95 -8.66 7.17
C SER A 278 14.32 -10.00 7.56
N GLY A 279 13.02 -10.22 7.29
CA GLY A 279 12.30 -11.43 7.71
C GLY A 279 12.06 -11.55 9.22
N THR A 280 12.32 -10.50 10.01
CA THR A 280 12.28 -10.55 11.48
C THR A 280 10.86 -10.69 12.03
N ILE A 281 9.86 -10.16 11.32
CA ILE A 281 8.45 -10.19 11.74
C ILE A 281 7.72 -11.31 11.02
N GLY A 282 7.01 -12.16 11.79
CA GLY A 282 6.16 -13.21 11.22
C GLY A 282 5.11 -12.66 10.26
N TRP A 283 4.83 -13.41 9.19
CA TRP A 283 3.97 -12.97 8.09
C TRP A 283 2.61 -12.41 8.56
N ASN A 284 1.88 -13.13 9.41
CA ASN A 284 0.57 -12.69 9.91
C ASN A 284 0.65 -11.35 10.65
N LEU A 285 1.63 -11.17 11.54
CA LEU A 285 1.80 -9.93 12.29
C LEU A 285 2.15 -8.76 11.38
N LYS A 286 3.02 -8.98 10.38
CA LYS A 286 3.37 -7.98 9.36
C LYS A 286 2.12 -7.48 8.64
N GLU A 287 1.24 -8.39 8.22
CA GLU A 287 -0.01 -8.02 7.54
C GLU A 287 -0.96 -7.20 8.42
N VAL A 288 -1.08 -7.57 9.71
CA VAL A 288 -1.85 -6.78 10.69
C VAL A 288 -1.27 -5.37 10.83
N LEU A 289 0.05 -5.26 10.95
CA LEU A 289 0.71 -3.97 11.12
C LEU A 289 0.50 -3.06 9.90
N TYR A 290 0.57 -3.60 8.68
CA TYR A 290 0.23 -2.83 7.48
C TYR A 290 -1.23 -2.35 7.49
N ALA A 291 -2.18 -3.18 7.93
CA ALA A 291 -3.59 -2.78 8.08
C ALA A 291 -3.78 -1.67 9.11
N VAL A 292 -3.09 -1.74 10.25
CA VAL A 292 -3.10 -0.68 11.26
C VAL A 292 -2.52 0.62 10.69
N ILE A 293 -1.39 0.55 9.98
CA ILE A 293 -0.79 1.74 9.35
C ILE A 293 -1.74 2.32 8.30
N ASP A 294 -2.39 1.48 7.48
CA ASP A 294 -3.38 1.92 6.49
C ASP A 294 -4.59 2.60 7.11
N TYR A 295 -5.06 2.12 8.26
CA TYR A 295 -6.11 2.78 9.02
C TYR A 295 -5.61 4.13 9.56
N LEU A 296 -4.44 4.15 10.21
CA LEU A 296 -3.88 5.38 10.77
C LEU A 296 -3.63 6.44 9.69
N SER A 297 -3.00 6.09 8.57
CA SER A 297 -2.65 7.04 7.51
C SER A 297 -3.87 7.68 6.87
N LYS A 298 -4.91 6.90 6.57
CA LYS A 298 -6.11 7.39 5.89
C LYS A 298 -7.04 8.15 6.81
N PHE A 299 -7.33 7.60 8.00
CA PHE A 299 -8.28 8.24 8.92
C PHE A 299 -7.70 9.47 9.59
N SER A 300 -6.39 9.48 9.92
CA SER A 300 -5.75 10.68 10.44
C SER A 300 -5.71 11.81 9.41
N LEU A 301 -5.54 11.48 8.12
CA LEU A 301 -5.57 12.46 7.03
C LEU A 301 -6.94 13.15 6.94
N ILE A 302 -8.03 12.37 6.85
CA ILE A 302 -9.37 12.95 6.72
C ILE A 302 -9.81 13.68 7.99
N ALA A 303 -9.51 13.14 9.18
CA ALA A 303 -9.83 13.78 10.45
C ALA A 303 -9.11 15.12 10.57
N MET A 304 -7.82 15.15 10.20
CA MET A 304 -7.04 16.38 10.20
C MET A 304 -7.56 17.37 9.14
N PHE A 305 -7.87 16.90 7.92
CA PHE A 305 -8.47 17.74 6.88
C PHE A 305 -9.78 18.37 7.36
N LEU A 306 -10.65 17.60 8.00
CA LEU A 306 -11.92 18.06 8.56
C LEU A 306 -11.70 19.13 9.62
N HIS A 307 -10.85 18.86 10.61
CA HIS A 307 -10.52 19.80 11.68
C HIS A 307 -10.00 21.13 11.12
N VAL A 308 -9.07 21.05 10.16
CA VAL A 308 -8.50 22.21 9.49
C VAL A 308 -9.54 22.98 8.65
N SER A 309 -10.43 22.27 7.95
CA SER A 309 -11.45 22.89 7.11
C SER A 309 -12.48 23.67 7.94
N GLN A 310 -12.80 23.18 9.15
CA GLN A 310 -13.68 23.86 10.10
C GLN A 310 -13.04 25.16 10.60
N ASP A 311 -11.76 25.12 11.00
CA ASP A 311 -11.02 26.32 11.44
C ASP A 311 -10.98 27.41 10.36
N LEU A 312 -10.71 27.02 9.10
CA LEU A 312 -10.68 27.95 7.96
C LEU A 312 -12.05 28.58 7.70
N SER A 313 -13.13 27.82 7.87
CA SER A 313 -14.49 28.34 7.69
C SER A 313 -14.83 29.40 8.75
N GLY A 314 -14.45 29.16 10.01
CA GLY A 314 -14.61 30.11 11.11
C GLY A 314 -13.82 31.40 10.90
N LEU A 315 -12.59 31.29 10.41
CA LEU A 315 -11.76 32.45 10.06
C LEU A 315 -12.40 33.29 8.95
N SER A 316 -12.91 32.65 7.90
CA SER A 316 -13.55 33.36 6.78
C SER A 316 -14.77 34.18 7.23
N LEU A 317 -15.56 33.66 8.18
CA LEU A 317 -16.71 34.35 8.76
C LEU A 317 -16.30 35.53 9.67
N ARG A 318 -15.17 35.40 10.39
CA ARG A 318 -14.62 36.51 11.19
C ARG A 318 -14.11 37.65 10.31
N LEU A 319 -13.35 37.32 9.26
CA LEU A 319 -12.86 38.32 8.32
C LEU A 319 -13.99 39.07 7.62
N ARG A 320 -15.03 38.36 7.14
CA ARG A 320 -16.22 39.01 6.55
C ARG A 320 -16.90 39.98 7.51
N ARG A 321 -16.99 39.65 8.80
CA ARG A 321 -17.59 40.52 9.83
C ARG A 321 -16.77 41.79 10.07
N ILE A 322 -15.44 41.69 10.04
CA ILE A 322 -14.55 42.86 10.19
C ILE A 322 -14.72 43.80 8.99
N PHE A 323 -14.59 43.27 7.76
CA PHE A 323 -14.72 44.10 6.55
C PHE A 323 -16.12 44.69 6.35
N ALA A 324 -17.18 44.00 6.81
CA ALA A 324 -18.53 44.56 6.80
C ALA A 324 -18.70 45.73 7.79
N ARG A 325 -17.88 45.78 8.85
CA ARG A 325 -17.91 46.86 9.84
C ARG A 325 -17.21 48.11 9.33
N ASP A 326 -16.10 47.95 8.62
CA ASP A 326 -15.32 49.05 8.04
C ASP A 326 -16.03 49.77 6.88
N HIS A 327 -16.99 49.11 6.21
CA HIS A 327 -17.79 49.73 5.14
C HIS A 327 -19.00 50.54 5.63
N ASN A 328 -19.34 50.43 6.92
CA ASN A 328 -20.48 51.14 7.53
C ASN A 328 -20.03 52.32 8.41
N GLN A 329 -18.76 52.72 8.34
CA GLN A 329 -18.20 53.95 8.91
C GLN A 329 -17.77 54.87 7.78
#